data_AF-A0A2H1W035-F1
#
_entry.id   AF-A0A2H1W035-F1
#
_cell.length_a   1.000
_cell.length_b   1.000
_cell.length_c   1.000
_cell.angle_alpha   90.00
_cell.angle_beta   90.00
_cell.angle_gamma   90.00
#
_symmetry.space_group_name_H-M   'P 1'
#
loop_
_entity.id
_entity.type
_entity.pdbx_description
1 polymer ?
#
loop_
_entity_poly.entity_id
_entity_poly.type
_entity_poly.pdbx_seq_one_letter_code
_entity_poly.pdbx_strand_id
1 'polypeptide(L)'
;MSRRVGCSVWACPEKDRVLAAVEGRSFSHAPPHACQLHVVPMRDLTHEVSIILICIRTQNGIFTKLRSYLDSLKGAFSEIVAFKPSGWENGKSSSVERDMVTIHGIPYSEHSSFSELIRFVKFLKPKQVVPTVDISGGVRAVQKYFPCPLVHKEELQCQS
;
A
#
# COMPACT_ATOMS: atom_id res chain seq x y z
N MET A 1 -4.50 -11.75 7.81
CA MET A 1 -5.96 -11.98 7.77
C MET A 1 -6.29 -13.48 7.74
N SER A 2 -5.81 -14.23 6.75
CA SER A 2 -6.11 -15.66 6.59
C SER A 2 -5.88 -16.53 7.82
N ARG A 3 -4.75 -16.36 8.52
CA ARG A 3 -4.47 -17.12 9.77
C ARG A 3 -5.45 -16.86 10.90
N ARG A 4 -6.02 -15.64 10.98
CA ARG A 4 -6.99 -15.27 12.02
C ARG A 4 -8.41 -15.72 11.68
N VAL A 5 -8.74 -15.72 10.38
CA VAL A 5 -10.08 -16.08 9.89
C VAL A 5 -10.17 -17.59 9.58
N GLY A 6 -9.03 -18.30 9.54
CA GLY A 6 -8.98 -19.73 9.21
C GLY A 6 -9.33 -20.03 7.75
N CYS A 7 -9.23 -19.04 6.85
CA CYS A 7 -9.67 -19.18 5.48
C CYS A 7 -8.55 -19.59 4.51
N SER A 8 -8.95 -20.31 3.46
CA SER A 8 -8.11 -20.65 2.32
C SER A 8 -7.78 -19.40 1.51
N VAL A 9 -6.50 -19.30 1.13
CA VAL A 9 -5.95 -18.18 0.35
C VAL A 9 -5.65 -18.66 -1.04
N TRP A 10 -6.10 -17.89 -2.03
CA TRP A 10 -5.68 -18.02 -3.41
C TRP A 10 -4.89 -16.77 -3.83
N ALA A 11 -3.77 -16.97 -4.49
CA ALA A 11 -3.04 -15.89 -5.16
C ALA A 11 -3.03 -16.12 -6.66
N CYS A 12 -3.17 -15.04 -7.45
CA CYS A 12 -3.02 -15.17 -8.90
C CYS A 12 -1.61 -15.66 -9.26
N PRO A 13 -1.42 -16.39 -10.38
CA PRO A 13 -0.13 -17.05 -10.67
C PRO A 13 1.08 -16.12 -10.67
N GLU A 14 0.92 -14.86 -11.08
CA GLU A 14 2.00 -13.86 -11.04
C GLU A 14 2.38 -13.49 -9.61
N LYS A 15 1.39 -13.22 -8.74
CA LYS A 15 1.63 -12.91 -7.32
C LYS A 15 2.11 -14.14 -6.56
N ASP A 16 1.63 -15.33 -6.90
CA ASP A 16 2.05 -16.57 -6.28
C ASP A 16 3.55 -16.83 -6.44
N ARG A 17 4.10 -16.57 -7.63
CA ARG A 17 5.56 -16.68 -7.85
C ARG A 17 6.36 -15.73 -6.96
N VAL A 18 5.88 -14.51 -6.79
CA VAL A 18 6.52 -13.53 -5.90
C VAL A 18 6.43 -13.97 -4.44
N LEU A 19 5.26 -14.45 -4.00
CA LEU A 19 5.06 -14.96 -2.64
C LEU A 19 5.92 -16.21 -2.37
N ALA A 20 6.06 -17.10 -3.34
CA ALA A 20 6.94 -18.26 -3.22
C ALA A 20 8.41 -17.84 -3.03
N ALA A 21 8.85 -16.79 -3.73
CA ALA A 21 10.22 -16.29 -3.61
C ALA A 21 10.49 -15.53 -2.30
N VAL A 22 9.55 -14.69 -1.85
CA VAL A 22 9.73 -13.80 -0.70
C VAL A 22 9.35 -14.46 0.63
N GLU A 23 8.23 -15.19 0.64
CA GLU A 23 7.64 -15.79 1.86
C GLU A 23 7.91 -17.30 1.95
N GLY A 24 8.51 -17.91 0.91
CA GLY A 24 8.76 -19.35 0.85
C GLY A 24 7.48 -20.20 0.78
N ARG A 25 6.34 -19.61 0.38
CA ARG A 25 5.03 -20.28 0.36
C ARG A 25 4.28 -20.00 -0.93
N SER A 26 3.67 -21.04 -1.50
CA SER A 26 2.70 -20.92 -2.59
C SER A 26 1.27 -21.00 -2.03
N PHE A 27 0.36 -20.34 -2.74
CA PHE A 27 -1.06 -20.24 -2.50
C PHE A 27 -1.86 -20.68 -3.74
N SER A 28 -1.24 -21.44 -4.64
CA SER A 28 -1.86 -22.02 -5.83
C SER A 28 -2.47 -23.42 -5.61
N HIS A 29 -2.55 -23.86 -4.35
CA HIS A 29 -2.95 -25.22 -3.99
C HIS A 29 -4.43 -25.55 -4.19
N ALA A 30 -5.29 -24.54 -4.29
CA ALA A 30 -6.73 -24.69 -4.46
C ALA A 30 -7.25 -23.75 -5.55
N PRO A 31 -8.33 -24.11 -6.26
CA PRO A 31 -8.90 -23.24 -7.28
C PRO A 31 -9.55 -21.99 -6.66
N PRO A 32 -9.67 -20.87 -7.40
CA PRO A 32 -10.18 -19.61 -6.85
C PRO A 32 -11.57 -19.73 -6.21
N HIS A 33 -12.48 -20.53 -6.77
CA HIS A 33 -13.83 -20.70 -6.24
C HIS A 33 -13.90 -21.42 -4.88
N ALA A 34 -12.81 -22.07 -4.44
CA ALA A 34 -12.71 -22.75 -3.15
C ALA A 34 -11.99 -21.89 -2.09
N CYS A 35 -11.57 -20.67 -2.45
CA CYS A 35 -10.82 -19.77 -1.58
C CYS A 35 -11.64 -18.55 -1.21
N GLN A 36 -11.63 -18.14 0.07
CA GLN A 36 -12.37 -16.95 0.50
C GLN A 36 -11.52 -15.68 0.43
N LEU A 37 -10.19 -15.83 0.44
CA LEU A 37 -9.26 -14.71 0.39
C LEU A 37 -8.44 -14.76 -0.91
N HIS A 38 -8.56 -13.70 -1.70
CA HIS A 38 -7.94 -13.61 -3.02
C HIS A 38 -6.89 -12.50 -3.02
N VAL A 39 -5.65 -12.86 -3.33
CA VAL A 39 -4.54 -11.91 -3.49
C VAL A 39 -4.47 -11.50 -4.96
N VAL A 40 -4.86 -10.26 -5.23
CA VAL A 40 -4.88 -9.67 -6.56
C VAL A 40 -3.83 -8.56 -6.69
N PRO A 41 -3.26 -8.33 -7.88
CA PRO A 41 -2.44 -7.18 -8.17
C PRO A 41 -3.17 -5.86 -7.86
N MET A 42 -2.47 -4.92 -7.21
CA MET A 42 -3.03 -3.58 -6.93
C MET A 42 -3.47 -2.85 -8.20
N ARG A 43 -2.81 -3.09 -9.34
CA ARG A 43 -3.23 -2.54 -10.65
C ARG A 43 -4.65 -2.98 -11.04
N ASP A 44 -5.07 -4.18 -10.66
CA ASP A 44 -6.42 -4.69 -10.96
C ASP A 44 -7.47 -3.98 -10.07
N LEU A 45 -7.02 -3.37 -8.98
CA LEU A 45 -7.77 -2.43 -8.15
C LEU A 45 -7.62 -0.96 -8.63
N THR A 46 -6.89 -0.64 -9.71
CA THR A 46 -6.60 0.77 -10.03
C THR A 46 -6.50 1.22 -11.49
N HIS A 47 -6.44 0.37 -12.55
CA HIS A 47 -6.17 0.85 -13.93
C HIS A 47 -6.91 2.16 -14.29
N GLU A 48 -6.23 3.29 -14.49
CA GLU A 48 -5.14 3.56 -15.43
C GLU A 48 -3.76 3.91 -14.80
N VAL A 49 -2.78 3.97 -15.69
CA VAL A 49 -1.33 4.11 -15.49
C VAL A 49 -0.95 5.46 -14.81
N SER A 50 0.19 5.45 -14.12
CA SER A 50 0.97 6.60 -13.62
C SER A 50 0.65 7.13 -12.22
N ILE A 51 1.68 7.03 -11.37
CA ILE A 51 2.29 8.14 -10.60
C ILE A 51 1.49 9.44 -10.68
N ILE A 52 1.02 9.89 -9.51
CA ILE A 52 0.61 11.27 -9.20
C ILE A 52 -0.64 11.75 -9.96
N LEU A 53 -1.65 12.16 -9.18
CA LEU A 53 -2.83 12.92 -9.59
C LEU A 53 -3.92 12.11 -10.30
N ILE A 54 -4.94 11.68 -9.54
CA ILE A 54 -6.39 11.91 -9.78
C ILE A 54 -7.12 11.23 -8.61
N CYS A 55 -7.27 11.97 -7.51
CA CYS A 55 -8.20 11.62 -6.42
C CYS A 55 -9.65 12.03 -6.73
N ILE A 56 -10.01 12.44 -7.96
CA ILE A 56 -11.33 13.06 -8.20
C ILE A 56 -12.10 12.52 -9.41
N ARG A 57 -11.52 11.74 -10.34
CA ARG A 57 -12.27 11.24 -11.50
C ARG A 57 -12.06 9.76 -11.78
N THR A 58 -13.20 9.05 -11.73
CA THR A 58 -13.46 7.68 -12.21
C THR A 58 -13.33 6.55 -11.19
N GLN A 59 -14.18 6.58 -10.16
CA GLN A 59 -14.49 5.38 -9.37
C GLN A 59 -15.22 4.29 -10.19
N ASN A 60 -15.75 4.55 -11.40
CA ASN A 60 -16.60 3.57 -12.09
C ASN A 60 -15.86 2.31 -12.58
N GLY A 61 -14.57 2.41 -12.95
CA GLY A 61 -13.84 1.30 -13.61
C GLY A 61 -13.42 0.17 -12.67
N ILE A 62 -13.20 0.44 -11.38
CA ILE A 62 -12.79 -0.60 -10.42
C ILE A 62 -13.99 -1.47 -10.02
N PHE A 63 -15.16 -0.87 -9.80
CA PHE A 63 -16.36 -1.60 -9.39
C PHE A 63 -16.85 -2.53 -10.50
N THR A 64 -16.77 -2.13 -11.77
CA THR A 64 -17.13 -3.01 -12.90
C THR A 64 -16.20 -4.20 -13.01
N LYS A 65 -14.87 -4.02 -12.84
CA LYS A 65 -13.91 -5.12 -12.85
C LYS A 65 -14.13 -6.11 -11.70
N LEU A 66 -14.31 -5.60 -10.48
CA LEU A 66 -14.61 -6.44 -9.32
C LEU A 66 -15.94 -7.18 -9.50
N ARG A 67 -16.94 -6.54 -10.10
CA ARG A 67 -18.21 -7.18 -10.43
C ARG A 67 -18.03 -8.31 -11.44
N SER A 68 -17.34 -8.07 -12.56
CA SER A 68 -17.05 -9.12 -13.54
C SER A 68 -16.22 -10.26 -12.94
N TYR A 69 -15.32 -9.95 -12.00
CA TYR A 69 -14.58 -10.95 -11.25
C TYR A 69 -15.50 -11.82 -10.38
N LEU A 70 -16.42 -11.21 -9.63
CA LEU A 70 -17.44 -11.91 -8.85
C LEU A 70 -18.29 -12.84 -9.72
N ASP A 71 -18.77 -12.35 -10.86
CA ASP A 71 -19.57 -13.13 -11.81
C ASP A 71 -18.76 -14.31 -12.38
N SER A 72 -17.45 -14.17 -12.57
CA SER A 72 -16.56 -15.25 -13.04
C SER A 72 -16.42 -16.41 -12.04
N LEU A 73 -16.71 -16.17 -10.75
CA LEU A 73 -16.69 -17.18 -9.70
C LEU A 73 -17.97 -18.03 -9.65
N LYS A 74 -18.83 -17.92 -10.67
CA LYS A 74 -20.00 -18.78 -10.93
C LYS A 74 -20.94 -18.93 -9.72
N GLY A 75 -21.13 -17.86 -8.95
CA GLY A 75 -22.03 -17.84 -7.80
C GLY A 75 -21.50 -18.49 -6.52
N ALA A 76 -20.21 -18.86 -6.47
CA ALA A 76 -19.57 -19.32 -5.23
C ALA A 76 -19.58 -18.24 -4.12
N PHE A 77 -19.65 -16.97 -4.52
CA PHE A 77 -19.70 -15.82 -3.63
C PHE A 77 -20.78 -14.84 -4.10
N SER A 78 -21.42 -14.16 -3.15
CA SER A 78 -22.45 -13.15 -3.41
C SER A 78 -21.93 -11.72 -3.39
N GLU A 79 -20.83 -11.47 -2.67
CA GLU A 79 -20.31 -10.13 -2.39
C GLU A 79 -18.78 -10.13 -2.34
N ILE A 80 -18.18 -8.97 -2.61
CA ILE A 80 -16.74 -8.73 -2.49
C ILE A 80 -16.47 -7.62 -1.48
N VAL A 81 -15.58 -7.90 -0.54
CA VAL A 81 -14.94 -6.89 0.30
C VAL A 81 -13.47 -6.79 -0.09
N ALA A 82 -13.08 -5.65 -0.66
CA ALA A 82 -11.73 -5.36 -1.10
C ALA A 82 -11.03 -4.41 -0.13
N PHE A 83 -9.76 -4.69 0.16
CA PHE A 83 -8.90 -3.82 0.95
C PHE A 83 -7.88 -3.17 0.03
N LYS A 84 -7.92 -1.85 -0.07
CA LYS A 84 -6.95 -1.05 -0.79
C LYS A 84 -5.98 -0.46 0.24
N PRO A 85 -4.77 -1.03 0.41
CA PRO A 85 -3.75 -0.35 1.19
C PRO A 85 -3.38 0.96 0.47
N SER A 86 -3.53 2.06 1.18
CA SER A 86 -3.08 3.40 0.75
C SER A 86 -2.03 3.91 1.74
N GLY A 87 -1.07 4.68 1.22
CA GLY A 87 -0.02 5.30 2.03
C GLY A 87 -0.56 6.42 2.93
N TRP A 88 0.13 7.57 3.02
CA TRP A 88 -0.36 8.71 3.78
C TRP A 88 -1.62 9.33 3.13
N GLU A 89 -2.78 8.71 3.32
CA GLU A 89 -4.07 9.35 3.10
C GLU A 89 -4.44 10.13 4.36
N ASN A 90 -4.65 11.44 4.21
CA ASN A 90 -5.00 12.33 5.31
C ASN A 90 -6.35 11.90 5.93
N GLY A 91 -6.28 11.00 6.91
CA GLY A 91 -7.24 10.83 7.99
C GLY A 91 -8.65 10.35 7.63
N LYS A 92 -8.94 9.95 6.39
CA LYS A 92 -10.24 9.37 6.04
C LYS A 92 -10.05 7.98 5.49
N SER A 93 -10.25 6.97 6.35
CA SER A 93 -10.56 5.61 5.92
C SER A 93 -11.87 5.69 5.14
N SER A 94 -11.76 5.94 3.84
CA SER A 94 -12.92 6.00 2.97
C SER A 94 -13.30 4.57 2.62
N SER A 95 -14.49 4.15 3.07
CA SER A 95 -15.18 3.04 2.44
C SER A 95 -15.98 3.57 1.27
N VAL A 96 -15.93 2.87 0.16
CA VAL A 96 -16.79 3.13 -0.98
C VAL A 96 -17.54 1.85 -1.29
N GLU A 97 -18.87 1.92 -1.24
CA GLU A 97 -19.77 0.80 -1.44
C GLU A 97 -20.59 1.04 -2.70
N ARG A 98 -20.67 0.02 -3.56
CA ARG A 98 -21.58 -0.01 -4.71
C ARG A 98 -22.02 -1.44 -4.97
N ASP A 99 -23.33 -1.64 -5.03
CA ASP A 99 -23.97 -2.93 -5.27
C ASP A 99 -23.42 -4.04 -4.34
N MET A 100 -22.80 -5.08 -4.90
CA MET A 100 -22.24 -6.23 -4.20
C MET A 100 -20.73 -6.08 -3.92
N VAL A 101 -20.20 -4.86 -4.01
CA VAL A 101 -18.76 -4.59 -3.87
C VAL A 101 -18.53 -3.46 -2.87
N THR A 102 -17.73 -3.75 -1.85
CA THR A 102 -17.28 -2.79 -0.85
C THR A 102 -15.76 -2.68 -0.89
N ILE A 103 -15.23 -1.45 -0.96
CA ILE A 103 -13.78 -1.20 -0.95
C ILE A 103 -13.44 -0.37 0.28
N HIS A 104 -12.55 -0.88 1.13
CA HIS A 104 -11.97 -0.15 2.25
C HIS A 104 -10.58 0.38 1.91
N GLY A 105 -10.41 1.70 1.96
CA GLY A 105 -9.09 2.31 2.04
C GLY A 105 -8.47 2.06 3.42
N ILE A 106 -7.34 1.37 3.47
CA ILE A 106 -6.63 1.06 4.71
C ILE A 106 -5.35 1.89 4.76
N PRO A 107 -5.19 2.79 5.76
CA PRO A 107 -3.97 3.55 5.93
C PRO A 107 -2.85 2.60 6.39
N TYR A 108 -2.09 2.08 5.44
CA TYR A 108 -0.98 1.18 5.67
C TYR A 108 0.27 1.78 5.05
N SER A 109 1.26 2.08 5.89
CA SER A 109 2.53 2.67 5.48
C SER A 109 3.67 1.73 5.85
N GLU A 110 4.53 1.43 4.88
CA GLU A 110 5.83 0.79 5.10
C GLU A 110 6.94 1.83 5.39
N HIS A 111 6.60 3.12 5.28
CA HIS A 111 7.47 4.23 5.64
C HIS A 111 7.20 4.70 7.07
N SER A 112 8.25 5.14 7.77
CA SER A 112 8.13 5.74 9.09
C SER A 112 7.29 7.02 9.04
N SER A 113 6.40 7.18 10.01
CA SER A 113 5.79 8.46 10.30
C SER A 113 6.84 9.48 10.75
N PHE A 114 6.49 10.77 10.66
CA PHE A 114 7.36 11.85 11.12
C PHE A 114 7.81 11.65 12.58
N SER A 115 6.89 11.29 13.48
CA SER A 115 7.20 11.07 14.90
C SER A 115 8.14 9.88 15.13
N GLU A 116 7.97 8.79 14.38
CA GLU A 116 8.87 7.62 14.45
C GLU A 116 10.27 7.97 13.97
N LEU A 117 10.39 8.71 12.86
CA LEU A 117 11.67 9.18 12.34
C LEU A 117 12.39 10.07 13.36
N ILE A 118 11.71 11.07 13.92
CA ILE A 118 12.31 11.95 14.93
C ILE A 118 12.75 11.17 16.16
N ARG A 119 11.93 10.21 16.63
CA ARG A 119 12.29 9.34 17.75
C ARG A 119 13.53 8.51 17.44
N PHE A 120 13.62 7.95 16.24
CA PHE A 120 14.76 7.16 15.79
C PHE A 120 16.05 7.99 15.74
N VAL A 121 16.00 9.20 15.17
CA VAL A 121 17.16 10.10 15.11
C VAL A 121 17.61 10.53 16.50
N LYS A 122 16.66 10.83 17.42
CA LYS A 122 16.98 11.15 18.82
C LYS A 122 17.62 9.99 19.57
N PHE A 123 17.23 8.76 19.24
CA PHE A 123 17.82 7.56 19.80
C PHE A 123 19.25 7.35 19.30
N LEU A 124 19.48 7.44 17.98
CA LEU A 124 20.77 7.18 17.36
C LEU A 124 21.80 8.30 17.60
N LYS A 125 21.34 9.55 17.73
CA LYS A 125 22.17 10.77 17.90
C LYS A 125 23.28 10.90 16.83
N PRO A 126 22.93 10.86 15.52
CA PRO A 126 23.92 11.03 14.46
C PRO A 126 24.48 12.46 14.47
N LYS A 127 25.67 12.64 13.88
CA LYS A 127 26.28 13.98 13.70
C LYS A 127 25.48 14.85 12.73
N GLN A 128 24.92 14.24 11.69
CA GLN A 128 24.11 14.89 10.67
C GLN A 128 23.16 13.87 10.02
N VAL A 129 22.11 14.35 9.37
CA VAL A 129 21.18 13.54 8.57
C VAL A 129 21.20 14.03 7.13
N VAL A 130 21.31 13.12 6.17
CA VAL A 130 21.25 13.44 4.74
C VAL A 130 19.97 12.84 4.17
N PRO A 131 18.97 13.65 3.79
CA PRO A 131 17.74 13.16 3.20
C PRO A 131 18.01 12.48 1.85
N THR A 132 17.43 11.29 1.63
CA THR A 132 17.50 10.56 0.35
C THR A 132 16.17 10.60 -0.42
N VAL A 133 15.13 11.18 0.20
CA VAL A 133 13.80 11.37 -0.37
C VAL A 133 13.37 12.82 -0.09
N ASP A 134 12.49 13.34 -0.93
CA ASP A 134 12.04 14.73 -0.83
C ASP A 134 11.33 15.02 0.49
N ILE A 135 11.65 16.18 1.06
CA ILE A 135 10.97 16.70 2.25
C ILE A 135 9.92 17.69 1.79
N SER A 136 8.65 17.40 2.04
CA SER A 136 7.56 18.33 1.78
C SER A 136 7.76 19.63 2.59
N GLY A 137 7.85 20.76 1.88
CA GLY A 137 8.17 22.06 2.50
C GLY A 137 9.67 22.33 2.72
N GLY A 138 10.54 21.39 2.35
CA GLY A 138 12.00 21.52 2.38
C GLY A 138 12.65 21.32 3.75
N VAL A 139 13.98 21.18 3.76
CA VAL A 139 14.79 20.94 4.97
C VAL A 139 14.53 21.98 6.06
N ARG A 140 14.43 23.26 5.67
CA ARG A 140 14.22 24.38 6.60
C ARG A 140 12.92 24.25 7.41
N ALA A 141 11.86 23.68 6.82
CA ALA A 141 10.58 23.53 7.50
C ALA A 141 10.65 22.51 8.65
N VAL A 142 11.52 21.50 8.52
CA VAL A 142 11.60 20.39 9.47
C VAL A 142 12.82 20.44 10.38
N GLN A 143 13.85 21.23 10.05
CA GLN A 143 15.11 21.31 10.78
C GLN A 143 14.95 21.50 12.30
N LYS A 144 13.97 22.30 12.74
CA LYS A 144 13.70 22.55 14.16
C LYS A 144 13.33 21.31 14.97
N TYR A 145 12.90 20.23 14.33
CA TYR A 145 12.50 18.99 14.99
C TYR A 145 13.65 17.97 15.12
N PHE A 146 14.73 18.16 14.34
CA PHE A 146 15.88 17.26 14.34
C PHE A 146 16.92 17.73 15.37
N PRO A 147 17.52 16.81 16.14
CA PRO A 147 18.56 17.15 17.11
C PRO A 147 19.93 17.44 16.46
N CYS A 148 20.04 17.28 15.15
CA CYS A 148 21.26 17.47 14.37
C CYS A 148 20.95 18.16 13.02
N PRO A 149 21.96 18.71 12.33
CA PRO A 149 21.78 19.32 11.02
C PRO A 149 21.27 18.31 9.99
N LEU A 150 20.34 18.76 9.15
CA LEU A 150 19.96 18.12 7.91
C LEU A 150 20.76 18.77 6.78
N VAL A 151 21.53 17.96 6.03
CA VAL A 151 22.45 18.44 5.01
C VAL A 151 22.05 17.87 3.66
N HIS A 152 22.02 18.68 2.60
CA HIS A 152 21.80 18.18 1.25
C HIS A 152 23.05 17.50 0.72
N LYS A 153 22.86 16.41 -0.06
CA LYS A 153 23.98 15.64 -0.61
C LYS A 153 24.93 16.49 -1.47
N GLU A 154 24.42 17.55 -2.09
CA GLU A 154 25.19 18.50 -2.90
C GLU A 154 26.16 19.37 -2.06
N GLU A 155 25.81 19.72 -0.82
CA GLU A 155 26.67 20.52 0.08
C GLU A 155 27.88 19.72 0.59
N LEU A 156 27.83 18.38 0.51
CA LEU A 156 28.94 17.51 0.90
C LEU A 156 30.04 17.42 -0.17
N GLN A 157 29.75 17.73 -1.44
CA GLN A 157 30.74 17.72 -2.52
C GLN A 157 31.60 18.99 -2.57
N CYS A 158 31.18 20.08 -1.94
CA CYS A 158 31.98 21.31 -1.86
C CYS A 158 32.93 21.37 -0.65
N GLN A 159 33.00 20.31 0.17
CA GLN A 159 33.85 20.25 1.37
C GLN A 159 35.01 19.24 1.26
N SER A 160 35.27 18.72 0.06
CA SER A 160 36.38 17.80 -0.24
C SER A 160 37.43 18.46 -1.12
#